data_AF-A0A545U6Y0-F1
#
_entry.id   AF-A0A545U6Y0-F1
#
_cell.length_a   1.000
_cell.length_b   1.000
_cell.length_c   1.000
_cell.angle_alpha   90.00
_cell.angle_beta   90.00
_cell.angle_gamma   90.00
#
_symmetry.space_group_name_H-M   'P 1'
#
loop_
_entity.id
_entity.type
_entity.pdbx_description
1 polymer ?
#
loop_
_entity_poly.entity_id
_entity_poly.type
_entity_poly.pdbx_seq_one_letter_code
_entity_poly.pdbx_strand_id
1 'polypeptide(L)'
;MQSDKQTDVMQVGRLAMRQEGGNWNAYYALPGTMDNAHLLGSVKMALIIGRPDRKNSFIDLMRDCVADLIEDTTSTRPDWGEPATAPAHEQAGNA
;
A
#
# COMPACT_ATOMS: atom_id res chain seq x y z
N MET A 1 -25.73 -26.21 16.74
CA MET A 1 -25.68 -24.75 16.54
C MET A 1 -24.22 -24.35 16.61
N GLN A 2 -23.53 -24.37 15.46
CA GLN A 2 -22.12 -23.95 15.37
C GLN A 2 -22.13 -22.43 15.30
N SER A 3 -21.51 -21.78 16.27
CA SER A 3 -21.28 -20.34 16.27
C SER A 3 -20.19 -20.05 15.24
N ASP A 4 -20.56 -19.39 14.14
CA ASP A 4 -19.62 -18.77 13.22
C ASP A 4 -18.76 -17.78 14.01
N LYS A 5 -17.49 -18.14 14.25
CA LYS A 5 -16.49 -17.19 14.74
C LYS A 5 -16.21 -16.26 13.57
N GLN A 6 -16.81 -15.07 13.60
CA GLN A 6 -16.43 -13.98 12.72
C GLN A 6 -14.95 -13.67 12.99
N THR A 7 -14.09 -14.06 12.06
CA THR A 7 -12.67 -13.72 12.10
C THR A 7 -12.59 -12.19 12.01
N ASP A 8 -12.20 -11.55 13.10
CA ASP A 8 -12.01 -10.11 13.13
C ASP A 8 -10.81 -9.77 12.24
N VAL A 9 -11.07 -9.23 11.05
CA VAL A 9 -10.04 -8.91 10.07
C VAL A 9 -9.30 -7.66 10.57
N MET A 10 -8.18 -7.87 11.26
CA MET A 10 -7.36 -6.77 11.76
C MET A 10 -6.58 -6.15 10.62
N GLN A 11 -6.86 -4.87 10.31
CA GLN A 11 -6.05 -4.12 9.36
C GLN A 11 -4.73 -3.74 10.03
N VAL A 12 -3.63 -4.34 9.59
CA VAL A 12 -2.28 -4.07 10.13
C VAL A 12 -1.62 -2.84 9.50
N GLY A 13 -2.08 -2.38 8.35
CA GLY A 13 -1.57 -1.21 7.64
C GLY A 13 -2.14 -1.10 6.23
N ARG A 14 -1.51 -0.26 5.39
CA ARG A 14 -1.78 -0.16 3.96
C ARG A 14 -0.57 0.30 3.16
N LEU A 15 -0.55 -0.07 1.89
CA LEU A 15 0.34 0.50 0.89
C LEU A 15 -0.33 1.73 0.25
N ALA A 16 0.25 2.90 0.46
CA ALA A 16 -0.23 4.17 -0.09
C ALA A 16 0.67 4.62 -1.25
N MET A 17 0.05 4.89 -2.40
CA MET A 17 0.76 5.37 -3.59
C MET A 17 0.50 6.87 -3.78
N ARG A 18 1.56 7.67 -3.86
CA ARG A 18 1.47 9.13 -4.02
C ARG A 18 2.39 9.62 -5.13
N GLN A 19 1.94 10.62 -5.89
CA GLN A 19 2.82 11.35 -6.80
C GLN A 19 3.37 12.57 -6.06
N GLU A 20 4.69 12.73 -6.07
CA GLU A 20 5.37 13.87 -5.46
C GLU A 20 6.45 14.36 -6.44
N GLY A 21 6.25 15.56 -6.97
CA GLY A 21 7.03 16.08 -8.10
C GLY A 21 7.04 15.10 -9.29
N GLY A 22 8.25 14.71 -9.71
CA GLY A 22 8.46 13.79 -10.83
C GLY A 22 8.48 12.30 -10.46
N ASN A 23 8.16 11.95 -9.21
CA ASN A 23 8.22 10.58 -8.71
C ASN A 23 6.82 10.05 -8.34
N TRP A 24 6.68 8.74 -8.44
CA TRP A 24 5.59 7.99 -7.85
C TRP A 24 6.16 7.16 -6.69
N ASN A 25 5.69 7.45 -5.50
CA ASN A 25 6.23 6.97 -4.24
C ASN A 25 5.27 5.95 -3.62
N ALA A 26 5.84 4.87 -3.12
CA ALA A 26 5.17 3.83 -2.37
C ALA A 26 5.50 4.00 -0.89
N TYR A 27 4.47 4.15 -0.07
CA TYR A 27 4.58 4.33 1.37
C TYR A 27 3.85 3.20 2.11
N TYR A 28 4.46 2.67 3.17
CA TYR A 28 3.72 1.90 4.17
C TYR A 28 3.19 2.84 5.25
N ALA A 29 1.89 2.77 5.53
CA ALA A 29 1.24 3.61 6.53
C ALA A 29 0.30 2.80 7.41
N LEU A 30 0.08 3.30 8.63
CA LEU A 30 -0.93 2.75 9.53
C LEU A 30 -2.36 2.97 8.99
N PRO A 31 -3.34 2.15 9.43
CA PRO A 31 -4.73 2.34 9.02
C PRO A 31 -5.24 3.74 9.38
N GLY A 32 -5.84 4.43 8.41
CA GLY A 32 -6.51 5.72 8.65
C GLY A 32 -5.63 6.95 8.83
N THR A 33 -4.30 6.83 8.74
CA THR A 33 -3.38 7.98 8.77
C THR A 33 -2.21 7.80 7.80
N MET A 34 -1.47 8.88 7.56
CA MET A 34 -0.16 8.90 6.89
C MET A 34 0.96 9.40 7.82
N ASP A 35 0.64 9.66 9.09
CA ASP A 35 1.63 10.03 10.08
C ASP A 35 2.64 8.90 10.25
N ASN A 36 3.93 9.25 10.18
CA ASN A 36 5.05 8.31 10.19
C ASN A 36 5.00 7.27 9.04
N ALA A 37 4.36 7.60 7.92
CA ALA A 37 4.41 6.74 6.74
C ALA A 37 5.85 6.53 6.27
N HIS A 38 6.23 5.29 6.07
CA HIS A 38 7.59 4.89 5.68
C HIS A 38 7.69 4.78 4.16
N LEU A 39 8.59 5.55 3.55
CA LEU A 39 8.91 5.40 2.13
C LEU A 39 9.56 4.04 1.88
N LEU A 40 8.93 3.23 1.04
CA LEU A 40 9.44 1.91 0.64
C LEU A 40 10.23 1.99 -0.66
N GLY A 41 9.75 2.82 -1.59
CA GLY A 41 10.33 2.93 -2.92
C GLY A 41 9.78 4.12 -3.69
N SER A 42 10.54 4.55 -4.69
CA SER A 42 10.13 5.59 -5.63
C SER A 42 10.51 5.20 -7.05
N VAL A 43 9.67 5.58 -8.00
CA VAL A 43 9.95 5.42 -9.43
C VAL A 43 9.65 6.72 -10.16
N LYS A 44 10.46 7.08 -11.15
CA LYS A 44 10.20 8.26 -11.98
C LYS A 44 8.89 8.08 -12.74
N MET A 45 8.01 9.09 -12.68
CA MET A 45 6.75 9.11 -13.44
C MET A 45 7.00 8.86 -14.94
N ALA A 46 8.07 9.43 -15.50
CA ALA A 46 8.47 9.23 -16.89
C ALA A 46 8.68 7.75 -17.29
N LEU A 47 8.95 6.85 -16.33
CA LEU A 47 9.17 5.43 -16.60
C LEU A 47 7.87 4.61 -16.63
N ILE A 48 6.78 5.13 -16.04
CA ILE A 48 5.52 4.40 -15.80
C ILE A 48 4.28 5.07 -16.42
N ILE A 49 4.34 6.36 -16.78
CA ILE A 49 3.24 7.05 -17.49
C ILE A 49 3.00 6.33 -18.83
N GLY A 50 1.73 5.99 -19.09
CA GLY A 50 1.32 5.25 -20.29
C GLY A 50 1.78 3.78 -20.32
N ARG A 51 2.33 3.27 -19.21
CA ARG A 51 2.86 1.90 -19.08
C ARG A 51 2.26 1.21 -17.86
N PRO A 52 0.98 0.80 -17.93
CA PRO A 52 0.27 0.22 -16.79
C PRO A 52 0.91 -1.09 -16.32
N ASP A 53 1.56 -1.84 -17.20
CA ASP A 53 2.37 -3.01 -16.89
C ASP A 53 3.47 -2.67 -15.87
N ARG A 54 4.29 -1.65 -16.14
CA ARG A 54 5.37 -1.24 -15.24
C ARG A 54 4.85 -0.67 -13.94
N LYS A 55 3.75 0.08 -14.02
CA LYS A 55 3.08 0.64 -12.85
C LYS A 55 2.61 -0.48 -11.91
N ASN A 56 1.98 -1.51 -12.47
CA ASN A 56 1.51 -2.67 -11.71
C ASN A 56 2.66 -3.51 -11.17
N SER A 57 3.71 -3.79 -11.97
CA SER A 57 4.88 -4.51 -11.47
C SER A 57 5.57 -3.79 -10.31
N PHE A 58 5.58 -2.45 -10.31
CA PHE A 58 6.09 -1.69 -9.18
C PHE A 58 5.19 -1.85 -7.94
N ILE A 59 3.86 -1.76 -8.09
CA ILE A 59 2.92 -2.01 -6.98
C ILE A 59 3.08 -3.42 -6.42
N ASP A 60 3.14 -4.42 -7.28
CA ASP A 60 3.24 -5.84 -6.89
C ASP A 60 4.52 -6.09 -6.10
N LEU A 61 5.66 -5.56 -6.57
CA LEU A 61 6.91 -5.64 -5.82
C LEU A 61 6.80 -5.00 -4.42
N MET A 62 6.18 -3.83 -4.31
CA MET A 62 6.02 -3.16 -3.01
C MET A 62 5.08 -3.94 -2.08
N ARG A 63 4.02 -4.56 -2.64
CA ARG A 63 3.12 -5.47 -1.92
C ARG A 63 3.86 -6.69 -1.39
N ASP A 64 4.68 -7.32 -2.22
CA ASP A 64 5.46 -8.50 -1.80
C ASP A 64 6.44 -8.14 -0.68
N CYS A 65 7.19 -7.04 -0.82
CA CYS A 65 8.12 -6.60 0.23
C CYS A 65 7.43 -6.34 1.58
N VAL A 66 6.27 -5.70 1.58
CA VAL A 66 5.53 -5.45 2.84
C VAL A 66 4.91 -6.73 3.39
N ALA A 67 4.41 -7.61 2.51
CA ALA A 67 3.86 -8.90 2.93
C ALA A 67 4.93 -9.75 3.62
N ASP A 68 6.14 -9.80 3.06
CA ASP A 68 7.27 -10.53 3.65
C ASP A 68 7.67 -9.93 5.02
N LEU A 69 7.72 -8.60 5.17
CA LEU A 69 8.02 -7.96 6.47
C LEU A 69 6.97 -8.27 7.55
N ILE A 70 5.69 -8.27 7.17
CA ILE A 70 4.59 -8.59 8.09
C ILE A 70 4.63 -10.08 8.43
N GLU A 71 4.84 -10.95 7.45
CA GLU A 71 4.93 -12.40 7.64
C GLU A 71 6.11 -12.75 8.56
N ASP A 72 7.29 -12.14 8.37
CA ASP A 72 8.46 -12.35 9.23
C ASP A 72 8.19 -11.96 10.69
N THR A 73 7.40 -10.91 10.92
CA THR A 73 7.11 -10.39 12.27
C THR A 73 5.93 -11.09 12.94
N THR A 74 4.94 -11.53 12.17
CA THR A 74 3.66 -12.04 12.69
C THR A 74 3.43 -13.53 12.40
N SER A 75 4.32 -14.16 11.64
CA SER A 75 4.18 -15.53 11.11
C SER A 75 2.89 -15.74 10.29
N THR A 76 2.28 -14.66 9.77
CA THR A 76 1.06 -14.69 8.97
C THR A 76 1.22 -13.76 7.77
N ARG A 77 1.06 -14.30 6.56
CA ARG A 77 1.07 -13.48 5.34
C ARG A 77 -0.21 -12.65 5.25
N PRO A 78 -0.13 -11.31 5.07
CA PRO A 78 -1.31 -10.47 4.95
C PRO A 78 -2.00 -10.65 3.59
N ASP A 79 -3.31 -10.43 3.58
CA ASP A 79 -4.07 -10.23 2.34
C ASP A 79 -4.18 -8.73 2.02
N TRP A 80 -4.07 -8.38 0.73
CA TRP A 80 -4.08 -6.98 0.29
C TRP A 80 -5.48 -6.44 0.00
N GLY A 81 -6.51 -7.30 -0.04
CA GLY A 81 -7.86 -6.94 -0.42
C GLY A 81 -7.94 -6.23 -1.78
N GLU A 82 -9.06 -5.53 -1.99
CA GLU A 82 -9.28 -4.75 -3.21
C GLU A 82 -8.61 -3.37 -3.14
N PRO A 83 -8.12 -2.82 -4.28
CA PRO A 83 -7.63 -1.45 -4.33
C PRO A 83 -8.70 -0.44 -3.88
N ALA A 84 -8.39 0.36 -2.87
CA ALA A 84 -9.25 1.42 -2.38
C ALA A 84 -8.71 2.81 -2.76
N THR A 85 -9.62 3.74 -3.04
CA THR A 85 -9.26 5.15 -3.22
C THR A 85 -8.77 5.74 -1.89
N ALA A 86 -7.73 6.57 -1.94
CA ALA A 86 -7.27 7.29 -0.75
C ALA A 86 -8.42 8.13 -0.13
N PRO A 87 -8.48 8.25 1.22
CA PRO A 87 -9.42 9.13 1.89
C PRO A 87 -9.39 10.56 1.32
N ALA A 88 -10.53 11.24 1.26
CA ALA A 88 -10.66 12.55 0.62
C ALA A 88 -9.65 13.60 1.15
N HIS A 89 -9.34 13.56 2.44
CA HIS A 89 -8.37 14.46 3.08
C HIS A 89 -6.90 14.17 2.71
N GLU A 90 -6.63 13.04 2.05
CA GLU A 90 -5.31 12.63 1.57
C GLU A 90 -5.13 12.78 0.05
N GLN A 91 -6.19 13.12 -0.67
CA GLN A 91 -6.16 13.33 -2.12
C GLN A 91 -5.55 14.67 -2.53
N ALA A 92 -5.31 15.57 -1.56
CA ALA A 92 -4.69 16.86 -1.78
C ALA A 92 -3.16 16.72 -1.84
N GLY A 93 -2.64 16.26 -2.98
CA GLY A 93 -1.20 16.13 -3.22
C GLY A 93 -0.83 16.46 -4.66
N ASN A 94 -0.98 17.72 -5.05
CA ASN A 94 -0.35 18.31 -6.25
C ASN A 94 0.45 19.54 -5.81
N ALA A 95 1.46 19.36 -4.95
CA ALA A 95 2.43 20.40 -4.62
C ALA A 95 3.81 19.99 -5.14
#